data_AF-A0A3D1YW01-F1
#
_entry.id   AF-A0A3D1YW01-F1
#
_cell.length_a   1.000
_cell.length_b   1.000
_cell.length_c   1.000
_cell.angle_alpha   90.00
_cell.angle_beta   90.00
_cell.angle_gamma   90.00
#
_symmetry.space_group_name_H-M   'P 1'
#
loop_
_entity.id
_entity.type
_entity.pdbx_description
1 polymer ?
#
loop_
_entity_poly.entity_id
_entity_poly.type
_entity_poly.pdbx_seq_one_letter_code
_entity_poly.pdbx_strand_id
1 'polypeptide(L)'
;MGTKGRFLGDTRSQIKALLILAISLFLFWGVSIQFFAERGVPCAACHATKKQYASWKTSPHKNISCLACHKDTGYLSFARLELGSGKNFVAWLFRAYQDPVASQVGNEGCLVCHDREVKHTIVSKGIRVSHKEFENYHCTDCHANVAHEIEGRTRNQPDMDSCSDCHNYYEGDVECEKCHPSNAETEKLSTRGPWKITHGPAWKSTHGMGDPKTCATCHDALFCMSCHNSEVPHPQPWSHLHPRSAKQNVQGCYQCHRKELCMDCHRIEMPHPDGFLRNHEFEVEERGYDLCWRCHSGNNCMPCHLSAAHTNTPDRKFKF
;
A
#
# COMPACT_ATOMS: atom_id res chain seq x y z
N MET A 1 -3.55 -46.10 77.00
CA MET A 1 -4.10 -46.16 75.64
C MET A 1 -3.13 -45.48 74.68
N GLY A 2 -2.52 -46.22 73.75
CA GLY A 2 -1.61 -45.65 72.74
C GLY A 2 -2.29 -45.62 71.37
N THR A 3 -2.64 -44.43 70.90
CA THR A 3 -3.07 -44.21 69.51
C THR A 3 -1.81 -44.13 68.63
N LYS A 4 -1.40 -45.27 68.07
CA LYS A 4 -0.40 -45.28 67.00
C LYS A 4 -1.01 -44.62 65.77
N GLY A 5 -0.53 -43.42 65.45
CA GLY A 5 -0.79 -42.72 64.21
C GLY A 5 -0.40 -43.58 63.02
N ARG A 6 -1.39 -43.93 62.20
CA ARG A 6 -1.23 -44.73 60.99
C ARG A 6 -1.83 -43.90 59.87
N PHE A 7 -1.02 -43.12 59.16
CA PHE A 7 -1.28 -42.69 57.78
C PHE A 7 -0.09 -41.90 57.21
N LEU A 8 1.06 -42.54 57.06
CA LEU A 8 2.00 -42.19 56.00
C LEU A 8 1.84 -43.31 54.98
N GLY A 9 1.00 -43.08 53.96
CA GLY A 9 0.85 -44.00 52.85
C GLY A 9 2.21 -44.25 52.20
N ASP A 10 2.46 -45.48 51.75
CA ASP A 10 3.71 -45.89 51.08
C ASP A 10 4.17 -44.78 50.12
N THR A 11 5.40 -44.30 50.28
CA THR A 11 6.01 -43.26 49.44
C THR A 11 5.78 -43.50 47.94
N ARG A 12 5.72 -44.77 47.51
CA ARG A 12 5.38 -45.12 46.11
C ARG A 12 3.94 -44.79 45.73
N SER A 13 2.98 -44.95 46.65
CA SER A 13 1.57 -44.57 46.47
C SER A 13 1.38 -43.05 46.45
N GLN A 14 2.13 -42.31 47.29
CA GLN A 14 2.13 -40.85 47.29
C GLN A 14 2.74 -40.28 46.00
N ILE A 15 3.87 -40.84 45.54
CA ILE A 15 4.50 -40.45 44.27
C ILE A 15 3.57 -40.73 43.07
N LYS A 16 2.90 -41.90 43.03
CA LYS A 16 1.91 -42.20 41.99
C LYS A 16 0.74 -41.22 42.00
N ALA A 17 0.21 -40.88 43.18
CA ALA A 17 -0.88 -39.92 43.30
C ALA A 17 -0.46 -38.52 42.83
N LEU A 18 0.75 -38.08 43.17
CA LEU A 18 1.31 -36.80 42.70
C LEU A 18 1.55 -36.78 41.19
N LEU A 19 2.06 -37.87 40.60
CA LEU A 19 2.24 -37.98 39.14
C LEU A 19 0.89 -37.97 38.41
N ILE A 20 -0.11 -38.71 38.89
CA ILE A 20 -1.45 -38.71 38.31
C ILE A 20 -2.08 -37.31 38.40
N LEU A 21 -1.94 -36.65 39.54
CA LEU A 21 -2.42 -35.28 39.73
C LEU A 21 -1.71 -34.30 38.77
N ALA A 22 -0.39 -34.39 38.64
CA ALA A 22 0.39 -33.55 37.75
C ALA A 22 0.01 -33.76 36.28
N ILE A 23 -0.16 -35.01 35.85
CA ILE A 23 -0.62 -35.36 34.49
C ILE A 23 -2.05 -34.87 34.27
N SER A 24 -2.94 -35.07 35.24
CA SER A 24 -4.34 -34.64 35.14
C SER A 24 -4.47 -33.13 35.07
N LEU A 25 -3.69 -32.39 35.87
CA LEU A 25 -3.60 -30.94 35.79
C LEU A 25 -3.02 -30.50 34.46
N PHE A 26 -1.92 -31.09 34.00
CA PHE A 26 -1.32 -30.78 32.70
C PHE A 26 -2.32 -30.98 31.55
N LEU A 27 -3.06 -32.09 31.55
CA LEU A 27 -4.10 -32.37 30.56
C LEU A 27 -5.27 -31.38 30.67
N PHE A 28 -5.75 -31.10 31.88
CA PHE A 28 -6.84 -30.15 32.11
C PHE A 28 -6.49 -28.72 31.65
N TRP A 29 -5.29 -28.25 32.00
CA TRP A 29 -4.79 -26.95 31.56
C TRP A 29 -4.54 -26.92 30.05
N GLY A 30 -3.95 -27.96 29.47
CA GLY A 30 -3.75 -28.07 28.03
C GLY A 30 -5.07 -28.02 27.24
N VAL A 31 -6.07 -28.78 27.66
CA VAL A 31 -7.41 -28.77 27.04
C VAL A 31 -8.11 -27.43 27.23
N SER A 32 -7.99 -26.82 28.41
CA SER A 32 -8.58 -25.51 28.69
C SER A 32 -7.95 -24.40 27.83
N ILE A 33 -6.62 -24.35 27.74
CA ILE A 33 -5.89 -23.39 26.90
C ILE A 33 -6.30 -23.56 25.44
N GLN A 34 -6.35 -24.79 24.95
CA GLN A 34 -6.79 -25.09 23.59
C GLN A 34 -8.23 -24.59 23.34
N PHE A 35 -9.16 -24.86 24.26
CA PHE A 35 -10.55 -24.44 24.17
C PHE A 35 -10.72 -22.91 24.12
N PHE A 36 -9.89 -22.15 24.85
CA PHE A 36 -9.90 -20.69 24.83
C PHE A 36 -9.19 -20.11 23.61
N ALA A 37 -8.07 -20.70 23.20
CA ALA A 37 -7.31 -20.30 22.02
C ALA A 37 -8.13 -20.51 20.74
N GLU A 38 -8.90 -21.61 20.66
CA GLU A 38 -9.82 -21.85 19.55
C GLU A 38 -10.91 -20.79 19.42
N ARG A 39 -11.32 -20.17 20.53
CA ARG A 39 -12.28 -19.06 20.56
C ARG A 39 -11.64 -17.68 20.39
N GLY A 40 -10.33 -17.62 20.19
CA GLY A 40 -9.59 -16.37 20.03
C GLY A 40 -9.57 -15.50 21.28
N VAL A 41 -9.91 -16.03 22.46
CA VAL A 41 -9.96 -15.23 23.71
C VAL A 41 -8.60 -14.66 24.10
N PRO A 42 -7.49 -15.45 24.10
CA PRO A 42 -6.15 -14.93 24.35
C PRO A 42 -5.71 -13.89 23.29
N CYS A 43 -6.08 -14.11 22.02
CA CYS A 43 -5.78 -13.19 20.94
C CYS A 43 -6.58 -11.88 21.06
N ALA A 44 -7.84 -11.92 21.48
CA ALA A 44 -8.64 -10.72 21.71
C ALA A 44 -8.15 -9.90 22.92
N ALA A 45 -7.52 -10.56 23.89
CA ALA A 45 -6.96 -9.93 25.08
C ALA A 45 -5.66 -9.18 24.78
N CYS A 46 -4.91 -9.55 23.74
CA CYS A 46 -3.73 -8.82 23.32
C CYS A 46 -4.10 -7.55 22.55
N HIS A 47 -3.59 -6.41 22.98
CA HIS A 47 -3.83 -5.11 22.34
C HIS A 47 -3.37 -5.04 20.89
N ALA A 48 -2.27 -5.73 20.54
CA ALA A 48 -1.68 -5.76 19.20
C ALA A 48 -2.60 -6.42 18.15
N THR A 49 -3.54 -7.25 18.59
CA THR A 49 -4.44 -8.04 17.72
C THR A 49 -5.88 -7.56 17.79
N LYS A 50 -6.17 -6.47 18.53
CA LYS A 50 -7.54 -5.96 18.73
C LYS A 50 -8.20 -5.52 17.42
N LYS A 51 -7.45 -4.88 16.52
CA LYS A 51 -7.94 -4.46 15.20
C LYS A 51 -8.27 -5.67 14.32
N GLN A 52 -7.38 -6.65 14.28
CA GLN A 52 -7.53 -7.90 13.52
C GLN A 52 -8.71 -8.71 14.04
N TYR A 53 -8.89 -8.81 15.36
CA TYR A 53 -10.04 -9.47 15.97
C TYR A 53 -11.37 -8.78 15.64
N ALA A 54 -11.39 -7.44 15.63
CA ALA A 54 -12.58 -6.69 15.24
C ALA A 54 -12.94 -6.94 13.75
N SER A 55 -11.95 -6.94 12.87
CA SER A 55 -12.13 -7.24 11.45
C SER A 55 -12.60 -8.69 11.21
N TRP A 56 -12.06 -9.66 11.97
CA TRP A 56 -12.47 -11.05 11.87
C TRP A 56 -13.95 -11.25 12.18
N LYS A 57 -14.49 -10.53 13.19
CA LYS A 57 -15.91 -10.60 13.56
C LYS A 57 -16.87 -10.20 12.44
N THR A 58 -16.44 -9.32 11.53
CA THR A 58 -17.25 -8.84 10.41
C THR A 58 -16.92 -9.56 9.10
N SER A 59 -15.88 -10.39 9.09
CA SER A 59 -15.41 -11.12 7.91
C SER A 59 -16.32 -12.32 7.55
N PRO A 60 -16.19 -12.86 6.31
CA PRO A 60 -16.83 -14.13 5.93
C PRO A 60 -16.42 -15.32 6.82
N HIS A 61 -15.22 -15.27 7.43
CA HIS A 61 -14.66 -16.33 8.27
C HIS A 61 -14.89 -16.11 9.78
N LYS A 62 -15.82 -15.23 10.18
CA LYS A 62 -16.13 -14.92 11.60
C LYS A 62 -16.53 -16.12 12.48
N ASN A 63 -16.85 -17.26 11.87
CA ASN A 63 -17.21 -18.50 12.57
C ASN A 63 -16.08 -19.54 12.57
N ILE A 64 -14.91 -19.19 12.02
CA ILE A 64 -13.74 -20.06 11.93
C ILE A 64 -12.73 -19.63 12.99
N SER A 65 -12.22 -20.60 13.75
CA SER A 65 -11.20 -20.38 14.78
C SER A 65 -9.96 -19.70 14.22
N CYS A 66 -9.35 -18.79 15.00
CA CYS A 66 -8.06 -18.18 14.66
C CYS A 66 -6.98 -19.24 14.38
N LEU A 67 -7.00 -20.33 15.15
CA LEU A 67 -6.04 -21.43 15.02
C LEU A 67 -6.29 -22.34 13.83
N ALA A 68 -7.45 -22.24 13.16
CA ALA A 68 -7.67 -22.96 11.91
C ALA A 68 -6.79 -22.41 10.79
N CYS A 69 -6.44 -21.11 10.85
CA CYS A 69 -5.60 -20.46 9.85
C CYS A 69 -4.16 -20.24 10.35
N HIS A 70 -3.97 -19.75 11.58
CA HIS A 70 -2.65 -19.32 12.08
C HIS A 70 -1.80 -20.44 12.69
N LYS A 71 -2.34 -21.65 12.83
CA LYS A 71 -1.59 -22.79 13.35
C LYS A 71 -0.99 -23.57 12.18
N ASP A 72 0.30 -23.87 12.25
CA ASP A 72 0.94 -24.79 11.32
C ASP A 72 0.22 -26.15 11.28
N THR A 73 0.38 -26.87 10.19
CA THR A 73 -0.05 -28.27 10.11
C THR A 73 1.02 -29.20 10.70
N GLY A 74 0.60 -30.41 11.12
CA GLY A 74 1.49 -31.46 11.63
C GLY A 74 1.58 -31.58 13.16
N TYR A 75 2.27 -32.63 13.61
CA TYR A 75 2.26 -33.10 15.01
C TYR A 75 2.91 -32.15 16.02
N LEU A 76 3.81 -31.26 15.58
CA LEU A 76 4.52 -30.30 16.45
C LEU A 76 3.92 -28.88 16.40
N SER A 77 2.84 -28.68 15.66
CA SER A 77 2.23 -27.37 15.44
C SER A 77 1.87 -26.63 16.74
N PHE A 78 1.31 -27.35 17.71
CA PHE A 78 0.96 -26.78 19.01
C PHE A 78 2.19 -26.29 19.78
N ALA A 79 3.27 -27.09 19.82
CA ALA A 79 4.50 -26.70 20.51
C ALA A 79 5.14 -25.46 19.86
N ARG A 80 5.10 -25.34 18.53
CA ARG A 80 5.61 -24.16 17.81
C ARG A 80 4.77 -22.92 18.11
N LEU A 81 3.45 -23.05 18.14
CA LEU A 81 2.53 -21.96 18.48
C LEU A 81 2.80 -21.42 19.88
N GLU A 82 2.96 -22.30 20.87
CA GLU A 82 3.28 -21.92 22.26
C GLU A 82 4.64 -21.22 22.37
N LEU A 83 5.68 -21.76 21.74
CA LEU A 83 7.01 -21.14 21.71
C LEU A 83 6.99 -19.77 21.01
N GLY A 84 6.27 -19.66 19.90
CA GLY A 84 6.08 -18.40 19.18
C GLY A 84 5.34 -17.36 20.02
N SER A 85 4.27 -17.77 20.71
CA SER A 85 3.52 -16.91 21.63
C SER A 85 4.39 -16.42 22.79
N GLY A 86 5.21 -17.31 23.37
CA GLY A 86 6.19 -16.94 24.40
C GLY A 86 7.24 -15.95 23.90
N LYS A 87 7.80 -16.17 22.70
CA LYS A 87 8.74 -15.24 22.06
C LYS A 87 8.11 -13.87 21.83
N ASN A 88 6.88 -13.82 21.33
CA ASN A 88 6.15 -12.59 21.10
C ASN A 88 5.86 -11.84 22.40
N PHE A 89 5.53 -12.58 23.47
CA PHE A 89 5.33 -11.99 24.80
C PHE A 89 6.63 -11.37 25.34
N VAL A 90 7.77 -12.07 25.22
CA VAL A 90 9.08 -11.55 25.60
C VAL A 90 9.45 -10.31 24.76
N ALA A 91 9.28 -10.38 23.44
CA ALA A 91 9.54 -9.25 22.55
C ALA A 91 8.67 -8.03 22.91
N TRP A 92 7.40 -8.25 23.24
CA TRP A 92 6.50 -7.20 23.73
C TRP A 92 6.96 -6.62 25.06
N LEU A 93 7.33 -7.46 26.04
CA LEU A 93 7.77 -7.04 27.37
C LEU A 93 9.00 -6.11 27.31
N PHE A 94 9.92 -6.39 26.38
CA PHE A 94 11.15 -5.60 26.18
C PHE A 94 11.06 -4.56 25.05
N ARG A 95 9.89 -4.37 24.42
CA ARG A 95 9.72 -3.53 23.22
C ARG A 95 10.72 -3.82 22.09
N ALA A 96 11.10 -5.08 21.95
CA ALA A 96 12.04 -5.55 20.95
C ALA A 96 11.33 -5.97 19.64
N TYR A 97 10.60 -5.03 19.02
CA TYR A 97 9.88 -5.25 17.76
C TYR A 97 9.85 -3.96 16.91
N GLN A 98 9.51 -4.10 15.62
CA GLN A 98 9.36 -3.00 14.67
C GLN A 98 7.95 -3.02 14.09
N ASP A 99 7.36 -1.85 13.91
CA ASP A 99 6.06 -1.70 13.27
C ASP A 99 6.21 -1.56 11.74
N PRO A 100 5.28 -2.14 10.94
CA PRO A 100 4.14 -2.93 11.38
C PRO A 100 4.51 -4.39 11.70
N VAL A 101 3.96 -4.91 12.81
CA VAL A 101 4.05 -6.35 13.14
C VAL A 101 3.12 -7.14 12.20
N ALA A 102 3.68 -7.64 11.11
CA ALA A 102 2.96 -8.48 10.15
C ALA A 102 3.21 -9.98 10.43
N SER A 103 2.15 -10.77 10.41
CA SER A 103 2.21 -12.23 10.35
C SER A 103 1.59 -12.68 9.04
N GLN A 104 2.27 -13.57 8.33
CA GLN A 104 1.69 -14.23 7.17
C GLN A 104 1.00 -15.54 7.59
N VAL A 105 0.01 -15.95 6.79
CA VAL A 105 -0.69 -17.22 6.94
C VAL A 105 -0.26 -18.10 5.78
N GLY A 106 0.14 -19.34 6.08
CA GLY A 106 0.50 -20.32 5.05
C GLY A 106 -0.72 -20.81 4.27
N ASN A 107 -0.50 -21.25 3.03
CA ASN A 107 -1.56 -21.77 2.17
C ASN A 107 -2.22 -23.03 2.73
N GLU A 108 -1.48 -23.79 3.54
CA GLU A 108 -1.94 -25.03 4.15
C GLU A 108 -3.21 -24.81 4.98
N GLY A 109 -3.28 -23.70 5.72
CA GLY A 109 -4.47 -23.35 6.51
C GLY A 109 -5.71 -23.12 5.64
N CYS A 110 -5.53 -22.53 4.46
CA CYS A 110 -6.61 -22.34 3.48
C CYS A 110 -7.05 -23.67 2.86
N LEU A 111 -6.07 -24.50 2.47
CA LEU A 111 -6.29 -25.76 1.75
C LEU A 111 -6.95 -26.85 2.59
N VAL A 112 -6.93 -26.75 3.93
CA VAL A 112 -7.74 -27.63 4.81
C VAL A 112 -9.23 -27.59 4.42
N CYS A 113 -9.73 -26.44 3.96
CA CYS A 113 -11.13 -26.26 3.54
C CYS A 113 -11.28 -26.02 2.02
N HIS A 114 -10.29 -25.42 1.37
CA HIS A 114 -10.37 -24.96 -0.03
C HIS A 114 -9.53 -25.77 -1.04
N ASP A 115 -9.17 -27.02 -0.73
CA ASP A 115 -8.42 -27.91 -1.63
C ASP A 115 -9.11 -28.19 -2.99
N ARG A 116 -10.43 -28.01 -3.10
CA ARG A 116 -11.14 -28.17 -4.37
C ARG A 116 -10.81 -27.06 -5.37
N GLU A 117 -10.60 -25.84 -4.90
CA GLU A 117 -10.43 -24.65 -5.75
C GLU A 117 -9.09 -24.67 -6.50
N VAL A 118 -8.10 -25.40 -5.97
CA VAL A 118 -6.79 -25.58 -6.62
C VAL A 118 -6.76 -26.71 -7.64
N LYS A 119 -7.79 -27.58 -7.65
CA LYS A 119 -7.87 -28.74 -8.56
C LYS A 119 -8.61 -28.45 -9.86
N HIS A 120 -9.33 -27.33 -9.92
CA HIS A 120 -10.20 -26.99 -11.04
C HIS A 120 -10.07 -25.52 -11.42
N THR A 121 -10.40 -25.21 -12.67
CA THR A 121 -10.59 -23.83 -13.10
C THR A 121 -11.91 -23.31 -12.53
N ILE A 122 -11.85 -22.20 -11.80
CA ILE A 122 -12.99 -21.62 -11.10
C ILE A 122 -13.46 -20.38 -11.85
N VAL A 123 -14.78 -20.25 -12.02
CA VAL A 123 -15.41 -19.01 -12.51
C VAL A 123 -16.21 -18.40 -11.38
N SER A 124 -15.79 -17.21 -10.93
CA SER A 124 -16.45 -16.50 -9.84
C SER A 124 -16.52 -15.02 -10.16
N LYS A 125 -17.69 -14.41 -9.92
CA LYS A 125 -17.93 -12.96 -10.12
C LYS A 125 -17.50 -12.43 -11.50
N GLY A 126 -17.57 -13.27 -12.54
CA GLY A 126 -17.23 -12.88 -13.92
C GLY A 126 -15.74 -12.99 -14.27
N ILE A 127 -14.93 -13.62 -13.41
CA ILE A 127 -13.52 -13.91 -13.68
C ILE A 127 -13.31 -15.44 -13.65
N ARG A 128 -12.56 -15.96 -14.61
CA ARG A 128 -12.07 -17.34 -14.71
C ARG A 128 -10.62 -17.38 -14.28
N VAL A 129 -10.31 -18.25 -13.33
CA VAL A 129 -8.94 -18.43 -12.82
C VAL A 129 -8.65 -19.93 -12.72
N SER A 130 -7.49 -20.35 -13.21
CA SER A 130 -6.90 -21.65 -12.91
C SER A 130 -5.85 -21.45 -11.82
N HIS A 131 -5.99 -22.13 -10.69
CA HIS A 131 -5.06 -21.97 -9.57
C HIS A 131 -3.84 -22.89 -9.64
N LYS A 132 -3.82 -23.81 -10.61
CA LYS A 132 -2.74 -24.78 -10.80
C LYS A 132 -1.40 -24.10 -11.09
N GLU A 133 -1.44 -22.93 -11.72
CA GLU A 133 -0.26 -22.17 -12.12
C GLU A 133 0.33 -21.32 -10.97
N PHE A 134 -0.35 -21.24 -9.81
CA PHE A 134 0.01 -20.36 -8.70
C PHE A 134 0.59 -21.09 -7.47
N GLU A 135 1.25 -22.24 -7.67
CA GLU A 135 1.80 -23.05 -6.56
C GLU A 135 2.78 -22.28 -5.66
N ASN A 136 3.43 -21.23 -6.19
CA ASN A 136 4.41 -20.40 -5.47
C ASN A 136 3.85 -19.11 -4.86
N TYR A 137 2.54 -18.85 -5.00
CA TYR A 137 1.89 -17.64 -4.48
C TYR A 137 1.09 -17.95 -3.22
N HIS A 138 1.01 -17.01 -2.29
CA HIS A 138 0.14 -17.14 -1.14
C HIS A 138 -1.30 -16.84 -1.54
N CYS A 139 -2.27 -17.58 -0.99
CA CYS A 139 -3.69 -17.33 -1.24
C CYS A 139 -4.07 -15.88 -0.91
N THR A 140 -3.43 -15.29 0.10
CA THR A 140 -3.64 -13.90 0.55
C THR A 140 -3.07 -12.83 -0.38
N ASP A 141 -2.20 -13.19 -1.33
CA ASP A 141 -1.66 -12.25 -2.32
C ASP A 141 -2.77 -11.74 -3.26
N CYS A 142 -3.73 -12.62 -3.57
CA CYS A 142 -4.91 -12.32 -4.38
C CYS A 142 -6.19 -12.18 -3.52
N HIS A 143 -6.39 -13.06 -2.54
CA HIS A 143 -7.54 -13.03 -1.64
C HIS A 143 -7.24 -12.20 -0.39
N ALA A 144 -7.29 -10.87 -0.53
CA ALA A 144 -7.16 -9.93 0.58
C ALA A 144 -8.41 -9.91 1.49
N ASN A 145 -8.31 -9.41 2.72
CA ASN A 145 -9.47 -9.18 3.60
C ASN A 145 -10.36 -10.42 3.84
N VAL A 146 -9.77 -11.62 3.82
CA VAL A 146 -10.45 -12.91 4.08
C VAL A 146 -10.94 -13.00 5.53
N ALA A 147 -10.12 -12.51 6.47
CA ALA A 147 -10.39 -12.46 7.90
C ALA A 147 -9.95 -11.14 8.55
N HIS A 148 -8.95 -10.46 8.00
CA HIS A 148 -8.40 -9.21 8.56
C HIS A 148 -8.28 -8.15 7.49
N GLU A 149 -8.62 -6.91 7.82
CA GLU A 149 -8.36 -5.75 6.97
C GLU A 149 -6.86 -5.55 6.76
N ILE A 150 -6.45 -5.50 5.50
CA ILE A 150 -5.10 -5.20 5.04
C ILE A 150 -5.07 -3.74 4.61
N GLU A 151 -4.18 -2.95 5.20
CA GLU A 151 -4.02 -1.55 4.87
C GLU A 151 -3.62 -1.38 3.40
N GLY A 152 -4.27 -0.45 2.69
CA GLY A 152 -4.08 -0.24 1.24
C GLY A 152 -4.91 -1.15 0.33
N ARG A 153 -5.43 -2.29 0.81
CA ARG A 153 -6.31 -3.19 0.04
C ARG A 153 -7.76 -3.02 0.51
N THR A 154 -8.56 -2.26 -0.23
CA THR A 154 -9.95 -1.95 0.14
C THR A 154 -10.96 -3.05 -0.23
N ARG A 155 -10.56 -4.03 -1.06
CA ARG A 155 -11.47 -5.08 -1.56
C ARG A 155 -10.91 -6.48 -1.31
N ASN A 156 -11.81 -7.41 -1.02
CA ASN A 156 -11.55 -8.85 -0.95
C ASN A 156 -11.77 -9.51 -2.34
N GLN A 157 -11.25 -8.88 -3.39
CA GLN A 157 -11.31 -9.41 -4.75
C GLN A 157 -9.99 -9.06 -5.44
N PRO A 158 -9.43 -9.99 -6.24
CA PRO A 158 -8.28 -9.67 -7.07
C PRO A 158 -8.65 -8.53 -8.02
N ASP A 159 -7.72 -7.61 -8.19
CA ASP A 159 -7.75 -6.56 -9.20
C ASP A 159 -6.92 -6.99 -10.40
N MET A 160 -7.00 -6.22 -11.49
CA MET A 160 -6.21 -6.49 -12.68
C MET A 160 -4.71 -6.34 -12.42
N ASP A 161 -4.32 -5.44 -11.51
CA ASP A 161 -2.93 -5.22 -11.12
C ASP A 161 -2.29 -6.54 -10.69
N SER A 162 -2.99 -7.31 -9.84
CA SER A 162 -2.54 -8.62 -9.34
C SER A 162 -2.28 -9.67 -10.44
N CYS A 163 -2.93 -9.55 -11.60
CA CYS A 163 -2.74 -10.47 -12.72
C CYS A 163 -1.71 -9.95 -13.72
N SER A 164 -1.68 -8.63 -13.94
CA SER A 164 -0.91 -7.96 -14.99
C SER A 164 0.61 -7.98 -14.78
N ASP A 165 1.05 -8.25 -13.54
CA ASP A 165 2.46 -8.47 -13.25
C ASP A 165 3.05 -9.60 -14.11
N CYS A 166 2.26 -10.64 -14.41
CA CYS A 166 2.65 -11.75 -15.27
C CYS A 166 1.85 -11.81 -16.58
N HIS A 167 0.55 -11.52 -16.55
CA HIS A 167 -0.31 -11.49 -17.74
C HIS A 167 -0.20 -10.15 -18.44
N ASN A 168 0.83 -10.02 -19.28
CA ASN A 168 1.11 -8.82 -20.05
C ASN A 168 1.45 -9.17 -21.51
N TYR A 169 1.65 -8.13 -22.34
CA TYR A 169 1.94 -8.27 -23.77
C TYR A 169 3.16 -9.17 -24.09
N TYR A 170 4.09 -9.37 -23.14
CA TYR A 170 5.32 -10.12 -23.35
C TYR A 170 5.24 -11.57 -22.83
N GLU A 171 4.56 -11.80 -21.71
CA GLU A 171 4.65 -13.08 -20.97
C GLU A 171 3.31 -13.81 -20.79
N GLY A 172 2.17 -13.21 -21.15
CA GLY A 172 0.87 -13.84 -20.95
C GLY A 172 -0.23 -13.44 -21.94
N ASP A 173 -1.31 -14.24 -21.94
CA ASP A 173 -2.50 -13.95 -22.73
C ASP A 173 -3.32 -12.84 -22.05
N VAL A 174 -3.65 -11.81 -22.82
CA VAL A 174 -4.44 -10.64 -22.40
C VAL A 174 -5.78 -10.56 -23.15
N GLU A 175 -6.15 -11.61 -23.88
CA GLU A 175 -7.49 -11.73 -24.48
C GLU A 175 -8.55 -11.71 -23.37
N CYS A 176 -9.47 -10.73 -23.46
CA CYS A 176 -10.47 -10.44 -22.45
C CYS A 176 -11.24 -11.71 -22.02
N GLU A 177 -11.68 -12.53 -22.97
CA GLU A 177 -12.57 -13.68 -22.75
C GLU A 177 -11.90 -14.87 -22.05
N LYS A 178 -10.55 -14.90 -22.04
CA LYS A 178 -9.79 -15.95 -21.35
C LYS A 178 -9.97 -15.84 -19.85
N CYS A 179 -9.90 -14.62 -19.34
CA CYS A 179 -10.13 -14.28 -17.94
C CYS A 179 -11.59 -13.87 -17.66
N HIS A 180 -12.31 -13.26 -18.62
CA HIS A 180 -13.70 -12.82 -18.48
C HIS A 180 -14.65 -13.62 -19.37
N PRO A 181 -15.10 -14.81 -18.94
CA PRO A 181 -15.91 -15.71 -19.77
C PRO A 181 -17.32 -15.22 -20.07
N SER A 182 -17.79 -14.19 -19.36
CA SER A 182 -19.00 -13.44 -19.69
C SER A 182 -18.49 -12.08 -20.13
N ASN A 183 -18.51 -11.77 -21.45
CA ASN A 183 -17.80 -10.62 -22.06
C ASN A 183 -17.64 -9.45 -21.07
N ALA A 184 -16.42 -8.96 -20.88
CA ALA A 184 -16.14 -7.82 -20.00
C ALA A 184 -16.96 -6.57 -20.39
N GLU A 185 -17.42 -6.54 -21.64
CA GLU A 185 -18.31 -5.55 -22.25
C GLU A 185 -19.80 -5.73 -21.91
N THR A 186 -20.18 -6.82 -21.22
CA THR A 186 -21.57 -7.01 -20.80
C THR A 186 -21.99 -5.82 -19.95
N GLU A 187 -23.19 -5.30 -20.23
CA GLU A 187 -23.79 -4.12 -19.61
C GLU A 187 -23.69 -4.13 -18.07
N LYS A 188 -23.60 -5.32 -17.45
CA LYS A 188 -23.43 -5.49 -16.00
C LYS A 188 -22.05 -5.06 -15.46
N LEU A 189 -20.97 -5.26 -16.20
CA LEU A 189 -19.61 -4.87 -15.80
C LEU A 189 -19.31 -3.40 -16.15
N SER A 190 -19.85 -2.90 -17.26
CA SER A 190 -19.73 -1.48 -17.64
C SER A 190 -20.59 -0.54 -16.77
N THR A 191 -21.66 -1.03 -16.15
CA THR A 191 -22.56 -0.20 -15.32
C THR A 191 -22.35 -0.34 -13.80
N ARG A 192 -21.61 -1.34 -13.32
CA ARG A 192 -21.40 -1.62 -11.87
C ARG A 192 -19.97 -2.06 -11.56
N GLY A 193 -19.52 -1.80 -10.33
CA GLY A 193 -18.21 -2.24 -9.84
C GLY A 193 -17.05 -1.28 -10.13
N PRO A 194 -15.81 -1.67 -9.81
CA PRO A 194 -14.63 -0.82 -10.00
C PRO A 194 -14.33 -0.53 -11.48
N TRP A 195 -14.75 -1.40 -12.41
CA TRP A 195 -14.55 -1.18 -13.84
C TRP A 195 -15.16 0.15 -14.34
N LYS A 196 -16.35 0.53 -13.86
CA LYS A 196 -16.99 1.82 -14.17
C LYS A 196 -16.17 3.03 -13.70
N ILE A 197 -15.34 2.87 -12.66
CA ILE A 197 -14.48 3.96 -12.17
C ILE A 197 -13.45 4.31 -13.26
N THR A 198 -12.94 3.30 -13.97
CA THR A 198 -11.93 3.50 -15.00
C THR A 198 -12.50 3.57 -16.42
N HIS A 199 -13.68 3.00 -16.68
CA HIS A 199 -14.26 2.91 -18.03
C HIS A 199 -15.60 3.63 -18.16
N GLY A 200 -15.94 4.49 -17.20
CA GLY A 200 -17.16 5.29 -17.19
C GLY A 200 -16.92 6.75 -17.57
N PRO A 201 -18.01 7.56 -17.66
CA PRO A 201 -17.93 8.98 -18.04
C PRO A 201 -17.03 9.84 -17.14
N ALA A 202 -16.77 9.39 -15.91
CA ALA A 202 -15.96 10.10 -14.93
C ALA A 202 -14.44 9.81 -15.04
N TRP A 203 -14.00 8.93 -15.96
CA TRP A 203 -12.61 8.47 -16.12
C TRP A 203 -11.56 9.57 -15.95
N LYS A 204 -11.74 10.73 -16.61
CA LYS A 204 -10.80 11.86 -16.54
C LYS A 204 -10.46 12.31 -15.11
N SER A 205 -11.37 12.10 -14.16
CA SER A 205 -11.19 12.44 -12.75
C SER A 205 -10.87 11.24 -11.85
N THR A 206 -10.91 10.01 -12.36
CA THR A 206 -10.87 8.78 -11.55
C THR A 206 -9.84 7.74 -12.01
N HIS A 207 -9.08 8.01 -13.08
CA HIS A 207 -8.14 7.07 -13.69
C HIS A 207 -6.84 6.81 -12.94
N GLY A 208 -6.43 7.71 -12.05
CA GLY A 208 -5.13 7.67 -11.36
C GLY A 208 -5.11 6.82 -10.08
N MET A 209 -5.87 5.72 -10.01
CA MET A 209 -6.01 4.91 -8.80
C MET A 209 -5.17 3.61 -8.77
N GLY A 210 -4.35 3.34 -9.79
CA GLY A 210 -3.55 2.10 -9.90
C GLY A 210 -2.24 2.27 -10.67
N ASP A 211 -1.46 1.20 -10.85
CA ASP A 211 -0.21 1.21 -11.63
C ASP A 211 -0.53 1.42 -13.13
N PRO A 212 0.00 2.47 -13.79
CA PRO A 212 -0.20 2.67 -15.24
C PRO A 212 0.21 1.46 -16.10
N LYS A 213 1.11 0.60 -15.62
CA LYS A 213 1.50 -0.65 -16.30
C LYS A 213 0.33 -1.61 -16.44
N THR A 214 -0.59 -1.66 -15.47
CA THR A 214 -1.82 -2.45 -15.60
C THR A 214 -2.66 -1.95 -16.76
N CYS A 215 -2.80 -0.63 -16.91
CA CYS A 215 -3.54 -0.07 -18.04
C CYS A 215 -2.87 -0.41 -19.37
N ALA A 216 -1.54 -0.32 -19.41
CA ALA A 216 -0.72 -0.62 -20.59
C ALA A 216 -0.72 -2.12 -20.98
N THR A 217 -1.25 -2.99 -20.13
CA THR A 217 -1.44 -4.41 -20.44
C THR A 217 -2.47 -4.62 -21.55
N CYS A 218 -3.50 -3.77 -21.60
CA CYS A 218 -4.58 -3.86 -22.59
C CYS A 218 -4.63 -2.64 -23.52
N HIS A 219 -4.17 -1.47 -23.08
CA HIS A 219 -4.18 -0.23 -23.84
C HIS A 219 -2.79 0.18 -24.29
N ASP A 220 -2.70 0.94 -25.38
CA ASP A 220 -1.44 1.54 -25.80
C ASP A 220 -0.96 2.59 -24.78
N ALA A 221 0.27 2.43 -24.28
CA ALA A 221 0.89 3.36 -23.34
C ALA A 221 1.01 4.79 -23.90
N LEU A 222 1.03 4.98 -25.23
CA LEU A 222 1.04 6.28 -25.88
C LEU A 222 -0.21 7.11 -25.56
N PHE A 223 -1.35 6.46 -25.28
CA PHE A 223 -2.55 7.16 -24.83
C PHE A 223 -2.29 7.92 -23.52
N CYS A 224 -1.66 7.28 -22.54
CA CYS A 224 -1.33 7.89 -21.24
C CYS A 224 -0.36 9.06 -21.42
N MET A 225 0.64 8.89 -22.28
CA MET A 225 1.64 9.91 -22.60
C MET A 225 1.02 11.19 -23.18
N SER A 226 -0.13 11.12 -23.86
CA SER A 226 -0.82 12.34 -24.34
C SER A 226 -1.09 13.38 -23.24
N CYS A 227 -1.26 12.94 -21.98
CA CYS A 227 -1.37 13.79 -20.80
C CYS A 227 -0.15 13.69 -19.86
N HIS A 228 0.43 12.51 -19.67
CA HIS A 228 1.51 12.21 -18.72
C HIS A 228 2.92 12.30 -19.31
N ASN A 229 3.17 13.25 -20.22
CA ASN A 229 4.50 13.50 -20.80
C ASN A 229 5.48 14.24 -19.86
N SER A 230 5.14 14.39 -18.58
CA SER A 230 5.97 15.05 -17.57
C SER A 230 5.83 14.30 -16.24
N GLU A 231 6.95 14.13 -15.54
CA GLU A 231 6.98 13.47 -14.24
C GLU A 231 6.16 14.26 -13.22
N VAL A 232 5.28 13.57 -12.47
CA VAL A 232 4.44 14.16 -11.41
C VAL A 232 4.61 13.32 -10.13
N PRO A 233 4.97 13.92 -8.97
CA PRO A 233 5.26 15.34 -8.77
C PRO A 233 6.47 15.81 -9.59
N HIS A 234 6.43 17.04 -10.09
CA HIS A 234 7.51 17.59 -10.92
C HIS A 234 8.87 17.54 -10.20
N PRO A 235 9.97 17.25 -10.92
CA PRO A 235 11.30 17.22 -10.31
C PRO A 235 11.67 18.57 -9.71
N GLN A 236 12.39 18.55 -8.60
CA GLN A 236 12.89 19.75 -7.92
C GLN A 236 14.36 20.01 -8.25
N PRO A 237 14.79 21.29 -8.41
CA PRO A 237 14.00 22.51 -8.26
C PRO A 237 13.25 22.92 -9.54
N TRP A 238 11.92 22.99 -9.50
CA TRP A 238 11.10 23.27 -10.69
C TRP A 238 11.32 24.67 -11.28
N SER A 239 11.67 25.67 -10.46
CA SER A 239 11.97 27.04 -10.90
C SER A 239 13.07 27.10 -11.97
N HIS A 240 14.05 26.20 -11.91
CA HIS A 240 15.15 26.11 -12.87
C HIS A 240 14.87 25.18 -14.05
N LEU A 241 13.98 24.21 -13.88
CA LEU A 241 13.71 23.16 -14.86
C LEU A 241 12.58 23.55 -15.82
N HIS A 242 11.54 24.22 -15.31
CA HIS A 242 10.35 24.56 -16.10
C HIS A 242 10.61 25.42 -17.34
N PRO A 243 11.62 26.33 -17.43
CA PRO A 243 11.83 27.11 -18.65
C PRO A 243 12.22 26.23 -19.84
N ARG A 244 13.01 25.18 -19.60
CA ARG A 244 13.40 24.22 -20.65
C ARG A 244 12.19 23.37 -21.06
N SER A 245 11.46 22.85 -20.08
CA SER A 245 10.26 22.03 -20.33
C SER A 245 9.17 22.82 -21.07
N ALA A 246 8.91 24.06 -20.66
CA ALA A 246 7.94 24.94 -21.31
C ALA A 246 8.35 25.30 -22.76
N LYS A 247 9.64 25.52 -23.02
CA LYS A 247 10.16 25.72 -24.39
C LYS A 247 9.96 24.49 -25.28
N GLN A 248 10.06 23.30 -24.71
CA GLN A 248 9.86 22.05 -25.46
C GLN A 248 8.38 21.83 -25.78
N ASN A 249 7.48 21.98 -24.79
CA ASN A 249 6.06 21.74 -24.99
C ASN A 249 5.18 22.45 -23.93
N VAL A 250 4.95 23.75 -24.10
CA VAL A 250 4.02 24.50 -23.21
C VAL A 250 2.57 24.01 -23.28
N GLN A 251 2.16 23.44 -24.42
CA GLN A 251 0.80 22.90 -24.57
C GLN A 251 0.56 21.67 -23.69
N GLY A 252 1.60 20.87 -23.46
CA GLY A 252 1.58 19.74 -22.51
C GLY A 252 1.25 20.20 -21.09
N CYS A 253 1.74 21.36 -20.67
CA CYS A 253 1.44 21.91 -19.35
C CYS A 253 -0.07 22.19 -19.17
N TYR A 254 -0.76 22.60 -20.24
CA TYR A 254 -2.19 22.90 -20.20
C TYR A 254 -3.10 21.67 -20.08
N GLN A 255 -2.54 20.46 -20.20
CA GLN A 255 -3.28 19.23 -19.94
C GLN A 255 -3.67 19.09 -18.46
N CYS A 256 -2.89 19.68 -17.55
CA CYS A 256 -3.14 19.63 -16.11
C CYS A 256 -3.27 21.02 -15.46
N HIS A 257 -2.60 22.04 -16.00
CA HIS A 257 -2.56 23.38 -15.44
C HIS A 257 -3.37 24.37 -16.26
N ARG A 258 -3.92 25.39 -15.60
CA ARG A 258 -4.55 26.52 -16.30
C ARG A 258 -3.57 27.66 -16.47
N LYS A 259 -3.83 28.54 -17.45
CA LYS A 259 -2.92 29.66 -17.82
C LYS A 259 -2.66 30.61 -16.65
N GLU A 260 -3.60 30.74 -15.72
CA GLU A 260 -3.49 31.61 -14.54
C GLU A 260 -2.32 31.22 -13.65
N LEU A 261 -1.98 29.92 -13.57
CA LEU A 261 -0.82 29.44 -12.82
C LEU A 261 0.48 30.09 -13.30
N CYS A 262 0.62 30.30 -14.61
CA CYS A 262 1.80 30.94 -15.17
C CYS A 262 1.91 32.39 -14.69
N MET A 263 0.78 33.07 -14.52
CA MET A 263 0.70 34.50 -14.17
C MET A 263 1.00 34.79 -12.70
N ASP A 264 1.10 33.76 -11.86
CA ASP A 264 1.59 33.90 -10.49
C ASP A 264 3.05 34.41 -10.48
N CYS A 265 3.85 34.00 -11.48
CA CYS A 265 5.23 34.45 -11.64
C CYS A 265 5.48 35.26 -12.93
N HIS A 266 4.92 34.84 -14.08
CA HIS A 266 5.15 35.47 -15.40
C HIS A 266 4.29 36.74 -15.57
N ARG A 267 4.59 37.76 -14.78
CA ARG A 267 4.00 39.11 -14.90
C ARG A 267 4.82 40.06 -15.76
N ILE A 268 5.84 39.53 -16.39
CA ILE A 268 6.70 40.15 -17.40
C ILE A 268 6.83 39.20 -18.58
N GLU A 269 7.13 39.72 -19.76
CA GLU A 269 7.27 38.94 -20.98
C GLU A 269 8.40 37.90 -20.87
N MET A 270 8.09 36.64 -21.23
CA MET A 270 9.02 35.51 -21.14
C MET A 270 9.00 34.69 -22.44
N PRO A 271 10.18 34.30 -23.00
CA PRO A 271 11.51 34.71 -22.57
C PRO A 271 11.69 36.23 -22.66
N HIS A 272 12.52 36.81 -21.79
CA HIS A 272 12.78 38.25 -21.81
C HIS A 272 13.16 38.69 -23.24
N PRO A 273 12.65 39.83 -23.72
CA PRO A 273 12.85 40.28 -25.10
C PRO A 273 14.31 40.62 -25.39
N ASP A 274 14.66 40.67 -26.67
CA ASP A 274 16.01 41.06 -27.09
C ASP A 274 16.38 42.45 -26.58
N GLY A 275 17.59 42.57 -26.02
CA GLY A 275 18.04 43.82 -25.42
C GLY A 275 17.44 44.12 -24.04
N PHE A 276 16.69 43.19 -23.42
CA PHE A 276 16.13 43.36 -22.08
C PHE A 276 17.17 43.86 -21.06
N LEU A 277 18.37 43.28 -21.04
CA LEU A 277 19.44 43.72 -20.13
C LEU A 277 19.83 45.20 -20.28
N ARG A 278 19.65 45.81 -21.45
CA ARG A 278 19.92 47.24 -21.67
C ARG A 278 18.80 48.15 -21.16
N ASN A 279 17.57 47.64 -21.11
CA ASN A 279 16.37 48.42 -20.78
C ASN A 279 15.73 47.99 -19.46
N HIS A 280 16.30 46.99 -18.76
CA HIS A 280 15.72 46.43 -17.54
C HIS A 280 15.62 47.45 -16.40
N GLU A 281 16.42 48.52 -16.45
CA GLU A 281 16.33 49.65 -15.53
C GLU A 281 14.95 50.33 -15.57
N PHE A 282 14.35 50.50 -16.75
CA PHE A 282 13.01 51.09 -16.89
C PHE A 282 11.92 50.17 -16.33
N GLU A 283 12.07 48.85 -16.49
CA GLU A 283 11.15 47.87 -15.91
C GLU A 283 11.19 47.88 -14.38
N VAL A 284 12.39 48.04 -13.81
CA VAL A 284 12.58 48.17 -12.37
C VAL A 284 12.02 49.50 -11.85
N GLU A 285 12.22 50.61 -12.57
CA GLU A 285 11.67 51.92 -12.22
C GLU A 285 10.12 51.93 -12.24
N GLU A 286 9.51 51.29 -13.24
CA GLU A 286 8.05 51.27 -13.39
C GLU A 286 7.38 50.27 -12.44
N ARG A 287 7.97 49.08 -12.24
CA ARG A 287 7.28 47.93 -11.62
C ARG A 287 7.90 47.46 -10.31
N GLY A 288 9.08 47.97 -9.95
CA GLY A 288 9.80 47.64 -8.72
C GLY A 288 10.51 46.28 -8.75
N TYR A 289 11.44 46.10 -7.82
CA TYR A 289 12.30 44.90 -7.70
C TYR A 289 11.52 43.61 -7.37
N ASP A 290 10.37 43.73 -6.70
CA ASP A 290 9.53 42.59 -6.31
C ASP A 290 9.06 41.77 -7.51
N LEU A 291 8.91 42.40 -8.69
CA LEU A 291 8.57 41.70 -9.93
C LEU A 291 9.66 40.68 -10.30
N CYS A 292 10.93 41.05 -10.14
CA CYS A 292 12.07 40.24 -10.52
C CYS A 292 12.33 39.11 -9.51
N TRP A 293 12.08 39.36 -8.22
CA TRP A 293 12.28 38.38 -7.15
C TRP A 293 11.32 37.19 -7.20
N ARG A 294 10.26 37.27 -7.99
CA ARG A 294 9.36 36.12 -8.28
C ARG A 294 10.08 34.96 -8.96
N CYS A 295 11.15 35.25 -9.69
CA CYS A 295 11.90 34.26 -10.47
C CYS A 295 13.40 34.25 -10.15
N HIS A 296 13.98 35.39 -9.74
CA HIS A 296 15.42 35.54 -9.53
C HIS A 296 15.75 35.72 -8.04
N SER A 297 16.86 35.13 -7.59
CA SER A 297 17.44 35.46 -6.30
C SER A 297 18.22 36.77 -6.39
N GLY A 298 18.22 37.58 -5.32
CA GLY A 298 18.92 38.87 -5.29
C GLY A 298 20.43 38.78 -5.54
N ASN A 299 21.03 37.62 -5.24
CA ASN A 299 22.44 37.35 -5.52
C ASN A 299 22.76 37.32 -7.02
N ASN A 300 21.77 37.14 -7.88
CA ASN A 300 21.97 37.16 -9.33
C ASN A 300 22.14 38.58 -9.89
N CYS A 301 21.62 39.61 -9.20
CA CYS A 301 21.71 41.00 -9.63
C CYS A 301 23.06 41.61 -9.25
N MET A 302 23.57 41.23 -8.08
CA MET A 302 24.70 41.88 -7.43
C MET A 302 25.99 41.91 -8.28
N PRO A 303 26.40 40.84 -8.98
CA PRO A 303 27.65 40.84 -9.75
C PRO A 303 27.66 41.91 -10.85
N CYS A 304 26.57 42.05 -11.60
CA CYS A 304 26.47 43.03 -12.68
C CYS A 304 26.31 44.46 -12.13
N HIS A 305 25.47 44.66 -11.11
CA HIS A 305 25.26 46.00 -10.53
C HIS A 305 26.48 46.53 -9.76
N LEU A 306 27.26 45.66 -9.11
CA LEU A 306 28.55 46.04 -8.52
C LEU A 306 29.60 46.35 -9.60
N SER A 307 29.57 45.63 -10.73
CA SER A 307 30.51 45.87 -11.84
C SER A 307 30.15 47.12 -12.64
N ALA A 308 28.85 47.43 -12.78
CA ALA A 308 28.34 48.60 -13.49
C ALA A 308 28.44 49.90 -12.68
N ALA A 309 28.51 49.82 -11.35
CA ALA A 309 28.66 50.99 -10.47
C ALA A 309 29.98 51.78 -10.68
N HIS A 310 30.92 51.27 -11.49
CA HIS A 310 32.19 51.92 -11.78
C HIS A 310 32.33 52.45 -13.22
N THR A 311 31.27 52.43 -14.03
CA THR A 311 31.31 53.01 -15.38
C THR A 311 30.23 54.08 -15.58
N ASN A 312 30.55 55.32 -15.18
CA ASN A 312 30.01 56.58 -15.71
C ASN A 312 28.47 56.77 -15.80
N THR A 313 27.70 56.46 -14.76
CA THR A 313 26.36 57.04 -14.58
C THR A 313 26.47 58.39 -13.85
N PRO A 314 25.99 59.52 -14.42
CA PRO A 314 25.99 60.81 -13.73
C PRO A 314 25.04 60.77 -12.52
N ASP A 315 25.52 61.30 -11.39
CA ASP A 315 24.81 61.47 -10.12
C ASP A 315 23.29 61.74 -10.28
N ARG A 316 22.46 60.71 -10.11
CA ARG A 316 21.09 60.89 -9.61
C ARG A 316 21.01 60.27 -8.22
N LYS A 317 21.08 61.18 -7.25
CA LYS A 317 20.94 60.98 -5.82
C LYS A 317 19.83 59.99 -5.48
N PHE A 318 20.20 58.86 -4.87
CA PHE A 318 19.28 58.05 -4.09
C PHE A 318 18.74 58.92 -2.95
N LYS A 319 17.42 59.17 -2.95
CA LYS A 319 16.70 59.61 -1.75
C LYS A 319 16.03 58.38 -1.17
N PHE A 320 16.42 58.03 0.06
CA PHE A 320 15.75 57.06 0.91
C PHE A 320 14.37 57.57 1.34
#